data_AF-A0A376MJN0-F1
#
_entry.id   AF-A0A376MJN0-F1
#
_cell.length_a   1.000
_cell.length_b   1.000
_cell.length_c   1.000
_cell.angle_alpha   90.00
_cell.angle_beta   90.00
_cell.angle_gamma   90.00
#
_symmetry.space_group_name_H-M   'P 1'
#
loop_
_entity.id
_entity.type
_entity.pdbx_description
1 polymer ?
#
loop_
_entity_poly.entity_id
_entity_poly.type
_entity_poly.pdbx_seq_one_letter_code
_entity_poly.pdbx_strand_id
1 'polypeptide(L)'
;MDLYIQIIVVACLTGMTSLLAHRSAAVFHDGIRPILPQLIEGYMNRREAGSIAFGLSIGFVASVGISFTLKTGLLNAWLLFLPTDILGVLAINSLMAFGLGVSGEY
;
A
#
# COMPACT_ATOMS: atom_id res chain seq x y z
N MET A 1 22.19 -13.55 9.68
CA MET A 1 22.23 -13.05 8.29
C MET A 1 20.83 -13.02 7.69
N ASP A 2 19.99 -14.03 7.94
CA ASP A 2 18.67 -14.17 7.31
C ASP A 2 17.66 -13.06 7.64
N LEU A 3 17.59 -12.61 8.89
CA LEU A 3 16.62 -11.57 9.30
C LEU A 3 16.87 -10.22 8.59
N TYR A 4 18.13 -9.80 8.49
CA TYR A 4 18.47 -8.55 7.80
C TYR A 4 18.15 -8.62 6.30
N ILE A 5 18.37 -9.78 5.69
CA ILE A 5 18.00 -10.00 4.28
C ILE A 5 16.48 -9.95 4.11
N GLN A 6 15.71 -10.59 5.00
CA GLN A 6 14.25 -10.54 4.97
C GLN A 6 13.72 -9.11 5.13
N ILE A 7 14.28 -8.35 6.07
CA ILE A 7 13.96 -6.93 6.27
C ILE A 7 14.27 -6.13 4.99
N ILE A 8 15.45 -6.29 4.39
CA ILE A 8 15.78 -5.55 3.17
C ILE A 8 14.84 -5.94 2.02
N VAL A 9 14.53 -7.22 1.86
CA VAL A 9 13.65 -7.72 0.80
C VAL A 9 12.25 -7.16 0.97
N VAL A 10 11.66 -7.26 2.16
CA VAL A 10 10.31 -6.76 2.41
C VAL A 10 10.26 -5.24 2.25
N ALA A 11 11.29 -4.50 2.69
CA ALA A 11 11.38 -3.05 2.56
C ALA A 11 11.41 -2.61 1.10
N CYS A 12 12.25 -3.27 0.30
CA CYS A 12 12.31 -3.01 -1.13
C CYS A 12 10.99 -3.35 -1.83
N LEU A 13 10.34 -4.45 -1.43
CA LEU A 13 9.07 -4.88 -1.99
C LEU A 13 7.96 -3.85 -1.70
N THR A 14 7.83 -3.41 -0.45
CA THR A 14 6.79 -2.47 -0.01
C THR A 14 7.03 -1.05 -0.50
N GLY A 15 8.30 -0.64 -0.59
CA GLY A 15 8.72 0.56 -1.30
C GLY A 15 8.30 0.53 -2.76
N MET A 16 8.52 -0.59 -3.44
CA MET A 16 8.17 -0.74 -4.85
C MET A 16 6.65 -0.76 -5.08
N THR A 17 5.87 -1.46 -4.25
CA THR A 17 4.41 -1.46 -4.37
C THR A 17 3.82 -0.07 -4.13
N SER A 18 4.29 0.65 -3.11
CA SER A 18 3.90 2.04 -2.86
C SER A 18 4.25 2.96 -4.04
N LEU A 19 5.43 2.79 -4.65
CA LEU A 19 5.82 3.53 -5.84
C LEU A 19 4.91 3.22 -7.05
N LEU A 20 4.54 1.96 -7.25
CA LEU A 20 3.63 1.56 -8.32
C LEU A 20 2.22 2.12 -8.12
N ALA A 21 1.72 2.12 -6.88
CA ALA A 21 0.45 2.73 -6.52
C ALA A 21 0.48 4.26 -6.72
N HIS A 22 1.59 4.91 -6.38
CA HIS A 22 1.81 6.35 -6.62
C HIS A 22 1.77 6.72 -8.11
N ARG A 23 2.24 5.82 -8.97
CA ARG A 23 2.21 5.97 -10.42
C ARG A 23 0.90 5.48 -11.04
N SER A 24 -0.03 5.00 -10.22
CA SER A 24 -1.29 4.41 -10.68
C SER A 24 -1.09 3.24 -11.67
N ALA A 25 0.07 2.58 -11.63
CA ALA A 25 0.45 1.51 -12.56
C ALA A 25 -0.03 0.14 -12.07
N ALA A 26 0.05 -0.10 -10.76
CA ALA A 26 -0.45 -1.30 -10.12
C ALA A 26 -0.87 -0.99 -8.68
N VAL A 27 -1.88 -1.71 -8.21
CA VAL A 27 -2.37 -1.70 -6.82
C VAL A 27 -2.71 -3.13 -6.43
N PHE A 28 -2.56 -3.44 -5.15
CA PHE A 28 -2.99 -4.71 -4.58
C PHE A 28 -4.51 -4.75 -4.39
N HIS A 29 -5.11 -3.65 -3.95
CA HIS A 29 -6.54 -3.55 -3.75
C HIS A 29 -7.28 -3.28 -5.06
N ASP A 30 -7.95 -4.29 -5.64
CA ASP A 30 -8.66 -4.14 -6.92
C ASP A 30 -9.76 -3.07 -6.90
N GLY A 31 -10.40 -2.86 -5.75
CA GLY A 31 -11.35 -1.75 -5.57
C GLY A 31 -10.77 -0.34 -5.80
N ILE A 32 -9.44 -0.18 -5.75
CA ILE A 32 -8.75 1.09 -6.04
C ILE A 32 -8.50 1.24 -7.55
N ARG A 33 -8.35 0.13 -8.29
CA ARG A 33 -8.02 0.16 -9.73
C ARG A 33 -8.94 1.04 -10.59
N PRO A 34 -10.28 1.04 -10.43
CA PRO A 34 -11.15 1.89 -11.24
C PRO A 34 -11.09 3.38 -10.89
N ILE A 35 -10.57 3.77 -9.72
CA ILE A 35 -10.51 5.18 -9.30
C ILE A 35 -9.22 5.88 -9.76
N LEU A 36 -8.13 5.14 -9.95
CA LEU A 36 -6.82 5.72 -10.27
C LEU A 36 -6.75 6.45 -11.62
N PRO A 37 -7.45 6.02 -12.69
CA PRO A 37 -7.51 6.81 -13.92
C PRO A 37 -8.04 8.23 -13.69
N GLN A 38 -9.01 8.41 -12.78
CA GLN A 38 -9.57 9.73 -12.46
C GLN A 38 -8.53 10.66 -11.82
N LEU A 39 -7.56 10.10 -11.08
CA LEU A 39 -6.44 10.85 -10.51
C LEU A 39 -5.44 11.27 -11.59
N ILE A 40 -5.16 10.40 -12.58
CA ILE A 40 -4.24 10.69 -13.69
C ILE A 40 -4.84 11.70 -14.66
N GLU A 41 -6.13 11.57 -14.95
CA GLU A 41 -6.89 12.45 -15.86
C GLU A 41 -7.22 13.82 -15.22
N GLY A 42 -7.01 13.97 -13.91
CA GLY A 42 -7.20 15.23 -13.18
C GLY A 42 -8.64 15.50 -12.73
N TYR A 43 -9.53 14.53 -12.83
CA TYR A 43 -10.91 14.61 -12.33
C TYR A 43 -11.02 14.43 -10.81
N MET A 44 -9.97 13.89 -10.18
CA MET A 44 -9.92 13.61 -8.75
C MET A 44 -8.62 14.11 -8.15
N ASN A 45 -8.69 14.70 -6.96
CA ASN A 45 -7.51 15.10 -6.22
C ASN A 45 -6.89 13.92 -5.47
N ARG A 46 -5.58 13.99 -5.29
CA ARG A 46 -4.79 12.94 -4.64
C ARG A 46 -5.22 12.61 -3.21
N ARG A 47 -5.68 13.61 -2.47
CA ARG A 47 -6.25 13.44 -1.13
C ARG A 47 -7.59 12.70 -1.14
N GLU A 48 -8.44 12.97 -2.12
CA GLU A 48 -9.72 12.27 -2.30
C GLU A 48 -9.47 10.81 -2.66
N ALA A 49 -8.61 10.55 -3.65
CA ALA A 49 -8.19 9.21 -4.03
C ALA A 49 -7.61 8.43 -2.85
N GLY A 50 -6.75 9.08 -2.04
CA GLY A 50 -6.18 8.47 -0.84
C GLY A 50 -7.21 8.19 0.26
N SER A 51 -8.24 9.02 0.38
CA SER A 51 -9.32 8.80 1.35
C SER A 51 -10.20 7.61 0.95
N ILE A 52 -10.47 7.46 -0.35
CA ILE A 52 -11.16 6.28 -0.89
C ILE A 52 -10.30 5.02 -0.71
N ALA A 53 -9.02 5.10 -1.06
CA ALA A 53 -8.06 4.01 -0.87
C ALA A 53 -8.00 3.54 0.59
N PHE A 54 -7.95 4.49 1.54
CA PHE A 54 -7.99 4.21 2.97
C PHE A 54 -9.29 3.54 3.39
N GLY A 55 -10.44 4.11 3.01
CA GLY A 55 -11.76 3.58 3.37
C GLY A 55 -12.00 2.16 2.87
N LEU A 56 -11.56 1.85 1.65
CA LEU A 56 -11.67 0.50 1.07
C LEU A 56 -10.74 -0.50 1.78
N SER A 57 -9.52 -0.08 2.10
CA SER A 57 -8.47 -0.97 2.62
C SER A 57 -8.57 -1.25 4.11
N ILE A 58 -9.00 -0.28 4.93
CA ILE A 58 -9.00 -0.41 6.40
C ILE A 58 -9.88 -1.56 6.88
N GLY A 59 -11.01 -1.80 6.19
CA GLY A 59 -11.90 -2.91 6.50
C GLY A 59 -11.23 -4.27 6.31
N PHE A 60 -10.43 -4.44 5.24
CA PHE A 60 -9.68 -5.68 4.97
C PHE A 60 -8.51 -5.87 5.92
N VAL A 61 -7.76 -4.80 6.22
CA VAL A 61 -6.68 -4.80 7.22
C VAL A 61 -7.23 -5.24 8.58
N ALA A 62 -8.29 -4.61 9.07
CA ALA A 62 -8.84 -4.90 10.39
C ALA A 62 -9.52 -6.28 10.47
N SER A 63 -10.25 -6.68 9.43
CA SER A 63 -10.98 -7.95 9.42
C SER A 63 -10.08 -9.14 9.07
N VAL A 64 -9.61 -9.23 7.83
CA VAL A 64 -8.86 -10.39 7.33
C VAL A 64 -7.40 -10.33 7.78
N GLY A 65 -6.76 -9.16 7.65
CA GLY A 65 -5.34 -8.99 7.95
C GLY A 65 -4.98 -9.30 9.40
N ILE A 66 -5.56 -8.56 10.35
CA ILE A 66 -5.25 -8.71 11.77
C ILE A 66 -5.77 -10.05 12.29
N SER A 67 -7.02 -10.43 11.99
CA SER A 67 -7.60 -11.67 12.54
C SER A 67 -6.85 -12.92 12.08
N PHE A 68 -6.39 -12.96 10.82
CA PHE A 68 -5.62 -14.10 10.32
C PHE A 68 -4.23 -14.17 10.96
N THR A 69 -3.57 -13.02 11.11
CA THR A 69 -2.24 -12.94 11.73
C THR A 69 -2.29 -13.35 13.19
N LEU A 70 -3.29 -12.88 13.95
CA LEU A 70 -3.46 -13.28 15.35
C LEU A 70 -3.72 -14.77 15.51
N LYS A 71 -4.45 -15.38 14.56
CA LYS A 71 -4.77 -16.81 14.60
C LYS A 71 -3.59 -17.70 14.22
N THR A 72 -2.77 -17.28 13.26
CA THR A 72 -1.73 -18.13 12.66
C THR A 72 -0.31 -17.76 13.08
N GLY A 73 -0.11 -16.56 13.63
CA GLY A 73 1.21 -15.99 13.87
C GLY A 73 1.96 -15.59 12.59
N LEU A 74 1.33 -15.68 11.43
CA LEU A 74 1.95 -15.40 10.13
C LEU A 74 1.49 -14.06 9.56
N LEU A 75 2.46 -13.28 9.07
CA LEU A 75 2.18 -12.08 8.31
C LEU A 75 1.54 -12.43 6.97
N ASN A 76 0.56 -11.63 6.55
CA ASN A 76 -0.19 -11.86 5.31
C ASN A 76 -0.11 -10.66 4.37
N ALA A 77 -0.47 -10.91 3.11
CA ALA A 77 -0.41 -9.93 2.03
C ALA A 77 -1.30 -8.70 2.26
N TRP A 78 -2.45 -8.84 2.95
CA TRP A 78 -3.33 -7.71 3.24
C TRP A 78 -2.68 -6.72 4.19
N LEU A 79 -1.98 -7.19 5.22
CA LEU A 79 -1.22 -6.31 6.12
C LEU A 79 -0.03 -5.68 5.41
N LEU A 80 0.63 -6.39 4.50
CA LEU A 80 1.84 -5.90 3.85
C LEU A 80 1.57 -4.90 2.71
N PHE A 81 0.54 -5.12 1.89
CA PHE A 81 0.38 -4.38 0.63
C PHE A 81 -0.73 -3.33 0.66
N LEU A 82 -1.79 -3.52 1.46
CA LEU A 82 -2.85 -2.53 1.56
C LEU A 82 -2.37 -1.17 2.13
N PRO A 83 -1.50 -1.14 3.15
CA PRO A 83 -0.91 0.13 3.59
C PRO A 83 -0.09 0.79 2.48
N THR A 84 0.66 0.01 1.69
CA THR A 84 1.48 0.55 0.60
C THR A 84 0.64 1.17 -0.52
N ASP A 85 -0.54 0.62 -0.82
CA ASP A 85 -1.48 1.23 -1.76
C ASP A 85 -1.95 2.60 -1.25
N ILE A 86 -2.33 2.69 0.03
CA ILE A 86 -2.77 3.94 0.66
C ILE A 86 -1.64 4.99 0.63
N LEU A 87 -0.45 4.61 1.10
CA LEU A 87 0.71 5.49 1.18
C LEU A 87 1.16 5.95 -0.20
N GLY A 88 1.18 5.05 -1.19
CA GLY A 88 1.53 5.35 -2.56
C GLY A 88 0.58 6.36 -3.20
N VAL A 89 -0.72 6.13 -3.06
CA VAL A 89 -1.74 7.05 -3.58
C VAL A 89 -1.61 8.43 -2.94
N LEU A 90 -1.41 8.51 -1.61
CA LEU A 90 -1.28 9.77 -0.88
C LEU A 90 0.03 10.52 -1.12
N ALA A 91 1.11 9.81 -1.47
CA ALA A 91 2.44 10.40 -1.60
C ALA A 91 2.50 11.48 -2.68
N ILE A 92 3.10 12.63 -2.38
CA ILE A 92 3.15 13.81 -3.26
C ILE A 92 4.16 13.62 -4.40
N ASN A 93 5.25 12.89 -4.15
CA ASN A 93 6.28 12.58 -5.15
C ASN A 93 6.73 11.12 -5.05
N SER A 94 7.37 10.63 -6.10
CA SER A 94 7.75 9.22 -6.23
C SER A 94 8.81 8.77 -5.23
N LEU A 95 9.73 9.66 -4.85
CA LEU A 95 10.74 9.34 -3.83
C LEU A 95 10.07 9.16 -2.45
N MET A 96 9.12 10.02 -2.13
CA MET A 96 8.33 9.94 -0.91
C MET A 96 7.43 8.72 -0.92
N ALA A 97 6.86 8.33 -2.06
CA ALA A 97 6.10 7.09 -2.19
C ALA A 97 6.96 5.87 -1.84
N PHE A 98 8.13 5.75 -2.50
CA PHE A 98 9.06 4.67 -2.21
C PHE A 98 9.51 4.68 -0.74
N GLY A 99 9.91 5.85 -0.23
CA GLY A 99 10.35 6.01 1.16
C GLY A 99 9.28 5.64 2.18
N LEU A 100 8.02 6.07 1.97
CA LEU A 100 6.90 5.72 2.83
C LEU A 100 6.58 4.22 2.78
N GLY A 101 6.70 3.59 1.62
CA GLY A 101 6.53 2.13 1.49
C GLY A 101 7.64 1.35 2.21
N VAL A 102 8.89 1.82 2.09
CA VAL A 102 10.05 1.26 2.82
C VAL A 102 9.86 1.40 4.33
N SER A 103 9.43 2.57 4.82
CA SER A 103 9.31 2.83 6.26
C SER A 103 8.02 2.31 6.90
N GLY A 104 6.98 2.05 6.11
CA GLY A 104 5.64 1.71 6.63
C GLY A 104 5.54 0.35 7.31
N GLU A 105 6.52 -0.53 7.09
CA GLU A 105 6.49 -1.94 7.50
C GLU A 105 7.62 -2.31 8.49
N TYR A 106 8.32 -1.30 9.08
CA TYR A 106 9.37 -1.48 10.10
C TYR A 106 9.23 -0.55 11.30
#